data_AF-T1ALV4-F1
#
_entry.id   AF-T1ALV4-F1
#
_cell.length_a   1.000
_cell.length_b   1.000
_cell.length_c   1.000
_cell.angle_alpha   90.00
_cell.angle_beta   90.00
_cell.angle_gamma   90.00
#
_symmetry.space_group_name_H-M   'P 1'
#
loop_
_entity.id
_entity.type
_entity.pdbx_description
1 polymer ?
#
loop_
_entity_poly.entity_id
_entity_poly.type
_entity_poly.pdbx_seq_one_letter_code
_entity_poly.pdbx_strand_id
1 'polypeptide(L)'
;CITIYAIASMLSRVEEEKMPEEYQVEQERRESHIPENVVLVGKKPPMNYVLAVVTQFNSGVKSVKIRARGNAISRAVDVAEIARNRFITDAKVNAIAIGSEEISNEDGTRSKVSSIEITLAK
;
A
#
# COMPACT_ATOMS: atom_id res chain seq x y z
N CYS A 1 -45.78 -1.76 -34.56
CA CYS A 1 -44.53 -0.99 -34.73
C CYS A 1 -44.13 -0.10 -33.54
N ILE A 2 -44.96 0.15 -32.52
CA ILE A 2 -44.58 1.00 -31.37
C ILE A 2 -43.96 0.18 -30.23
N THR A 3 -44.43 -1.05 -30.00
CA THR A 3 -43.95 -1.93 -28.93
C THR A 3 -42.54 -2.48 -29.15
N ILE A 4 -42.15 -2.79 -30.39
CA ILE A 4 -40.78 -3.23 -30.71
C ILE A 4 -39.78 -2.07 -30.52
N TYR A 5 -40.16 -0.83 -30.86
CA TYR A 5 -39.34 0.35 -30.63
C TYR A 5 -39.22 0.71 -29.14
N ALA A 6 -40.27 0.52 -28.35
CA ALA A 6 -40.24 0.77 -26.91
C ALA A 6 -39.30 -0.21 -26.18
N ILE A 7 -39.33 -1.50 -26.54
CA ILE A 7 -38.43 -2.51 -25.95
C ILE A 7 -36.99 -2.31 -26.46
N ALA A 8 -36.78 -1.97 -27.73
CA ALA A 8 -35.45 -1.63 -28.24
C ALA A 8 -34.87 -0.37 -27.56
N SER A 9 -35.66 0.69 -27.39
CA SER A 9 -35.25 1.91 -26.68
C SER A 9 -35.04 1.71 -25.17
N MET A 10 -35.75 0.74 -24.58
CA MET A 10 -35.60 0.36 -23.17
C MET A 10 -34.42 -0.59 -22.95
N LEU A 11 -34.09 -1.44 -23.93
CA LEU A 11 -32.89 -2.29 -23.94
C LEU A 11 -31.61 -1.50 -24.26
N SER A 12 -31.69 -0.46 -25.10
CA SER A 12 -30.58 0.47 -25.33
C SER A 12 -30.30 1.41 -24.15
N ARG A 13 -31.16 1.42 -23.12
CA ARG A 13 -30.94 2.17 -21.87
C ARG A 13 -30.19 1.39 -20.79
N VAL A 14 -29.82 0.14 -21.05
CA VAL A 14 -29.06 -0.70 -20.10
C VAL A 14 -27.54 -0.62 -20.35
N GLU A 15 -27.09 0.02 -21.43
CA GLU A 15 -25.68 -0.03 -21.85
C GLU A 15 -24.82 1.20 -21.49
N GLU A 16 -25.30 2.13 -20.67
CA GLU A 16 -24.49 3.28 -20.21
C GLU A 16 -24.64 3.53 -18.70
N GLU A 17 -24.24 2.55 -17.88
CA GLU A 17 -23.52 2.88 -16.65
C GLU A 17 -22.09 2.36 -16.79
N LYS A 18 -21.38 2.91 -17.78
CA LYS A 18 -19.92 2.90 -17.73
C LYS A 18 -19.55 3.70 -16.48
N MET A 19 -19.08 3.00 -15.44
CA MET A 19 -18.64 3.62 -14.20
C MET A 19 -17.72 4.80 -14.55
N PRO A 20 -17.96 5.99 -13.97
CA PRO A 20 -17.34 7.22 -14.42
C PRO A 20 -15.81 7.09 -14.42
N GLU A 21 -15.19 7.50 -15.52
CA GLU A 21 -13.75 7.43 -15.79
C GLU A 21 -12.92 8.13 -14.70
N GLU A 22 -13.53 9.10 -14.01
CA GLU A 22 -13.00 9.79 -12.83
C GLU A 22 -12.73 8.84 -11.65
N TYR A 23 -13.55 7.78 -11.47
CA TYR A 23 -13.36 6.78 -10.42
C TYR A 23 -12.15 5.86 -10.71
N GLN A 24 -11.86 5.59 -11.98
CA GLN A 24 -10.70 4.79 -12.39
C GLN A 24 -9.39 5.59 -12.21
N VAL A 25 -9.41 6.88 -12.55
CA VAL A 25 -8.26 7.79 -12.36
C VAL A 25 -7.90 7.96 -10.88
N GLU A 26 -8.87 7.94 -9.97
CA GLU A 26 -8.61 8.06 -8.52
C GLU A 26 -8.08 6.77 -7.89
N GLN A 27 -8.45 5.59 -8.40
CA GLN A 27 -7.86 4.31 -7.99
C GLN A 27 -6.43 4.14 -8.51
N GLU A 28 -6.16 4.49 -9.78
CA GLU A 28 -4.80 4.48 -10.35
C GLU A 28 -3.87 5.51 -9.68
N ARG A 29 -4.39 6.68 -9.29
CA ARG A 29 -3.63 7.66 -8.48
C ARG A 29 -3.35 7.19 -7.05
N ARG A 30 -4.12 6.26 -6.49
CA ARG A 30 -3.81 5.65 -5.18
C ARG A 30 -2.83 4.48 -5.31
N GLU A 31 -2.77 3.85 -6.48
CA GLU A 31 -1.69 2.96 -6.93
C GLU A 31 -0.50 3.75 -7.52
N SER A 32 -0.38 5.05 -7.22
CA SER A 32 0.71 5.87 -7.75
C SER A 32 2.05 5.39 -7.17
N HIS A 33 2.74 4.55 -7.94
CA HIS A 33 4.17 4.30 -7.85
C HIS A 33 4.63 4.01 -6.41
N ILE A 34 4.26 2.85 -5.84
CA ILE A 34 5.03 2.33 -4.69
C ILE A 34 6.48 2.24 -5.20
N PRO A 35 7.42 3.05 -4.70
CA PRO A 35 8.80 2.96 -5.13
C PRO A 35 9.25 1.52 -4.94
N GLU A 36 10.01 0.96 -5.89
CA GLU A 36 10.45 -0.45 -5.88
C GLU A 36 11.11 -0.87 -4.55
N ASN A 37 11.54 0.09 -3.74
CA ASN A 37 12.24 -0.06 -2.48
C ASN A 37 11.34 0.10 -1.23
N VAL A 38 10.01 -0.03 -1.35
CA VAL A 38 9.09 0.12 -0.20
C VAL A 38 8.45 -1.22 0.16
N VAL A 39 8.46 -1.54 1.45
CA VAL A 39 7.79 -2.70 2.05
C VAL A 39 6.68 -2.23 2.99
N LEU A 40 5.44 -2.56 2.65
CA LEU A 40 4.25 -2.23 3.46
C LEU A 40 3.96 -3.34 4.48
N VAL A 41 4.04 -3.02 5.77
CA VAL A 41 3.81 -3.97 6.86
C VAL A 41 2.35 -3.91 7.30
N GLY A 42 1.69 -5.06 7.22
CA GLY A 42 0.31 -5.28 7.61
C GLY A 42 0.20 -6.49 8.53
N LYS A 43 -0.88 -7.28 8.41
CA LYS A 43 -1.22 -8.38 9.35
C LYS A 43 -0.47 -9.70 9.11
N LYS A 44 0.36 -9.83 8.06
CA LYS A 44 1.06 -11.09 7.77
C LYS A 44 2.13 -11.39 8.85
N PRO A 45 2.59 -12.64 9.00
CA PRO A 45 3.70 -12.96 9.90
C PRO A 45 4.96 -12.12 9.60
N PRO A 46 5.76 -11.73 10.61
CA PRO A 46 6.92 -10.85 10.44
C PRO A 46 7.93 -11.33 9.39
N MET A 47 8.18 -12.64 9.33
CA MET A 47 9.16 -13.22 8.41
C MET A 47 8.84 -13.00 6.93
N ASN A 48 7.56 -12.86 6.55
CA ASN A 48 7.19 -12.56 5.17
C ASN A 48 7.71 -11.18 4.74
N TYR A 49 7.69 -10.21 5.65
CA TYR A 49 8.20 -8.87 5.40
C TYR A 49 9.73 -8.83 5.45
N VAL A 50 10.35 -9.58 6.37
CA VAL A 50 11.82 -9.73 6.42
C VAL A 50 12.34 -10.28 5.09
N LEU A 51 11.70 -11.32 4.55
CA LEU A 51 12.06 -11.89 3.25
C LEU A 51 11.96 -10.84 2.13
N ALA A 52 10.90 -10.02 2.11
CA ALA A 52 10.77 -8.95 1.12
C ALA A 52 11.92 -7.94 1.20
N VAL A 53 12.30 -7.52 2.42
CA VAL A 53 13.45 -6.60 2.64
C VAL A 53 14.75 -7.23 2.15
N VAL A 54 15.01 -8.50 2.49
CA VAL A 54 16.23 -9.22 2.08
C VAL A 54 16.28 -9.36 0.56
N THR A 55 15.17 -9.76 -0.07
CA THR A 55 15.08 -9.89 -1.53
C THR A 55 15.39 -8.57 -2.22
N GLN A 56 14.83 -7.45 -1.75
CA GLN A 56 15.15 -6.12 -2.30
C GLN A 56 16.65 -5.81 -2.18
N PHE A 57 17.26 -5.95 -1.00
CA PHE A 57 18.69 -5.72 -0.84
C PHE A 57 19.56 -6.65 -1.72
N ASN A 58 19.11 -7.87 -1.98
CA ASN A 58 19.78 -8.82 -2.87
C ASN A 58 19.58 -8.48 -4.36
N SER A 59 18.51 -7.78 -4.72
CA SER A 59 18.30 -7.19 -6.06
C SER A 59 19.18 -5.98 -6.34
N GLY A 60 20.05 -5.57 -5.39
CA GLY A 60 21.05 -4.53 -5.59
C GLY A 60 20.63 -3.12 -5.18
N VAL A 61 19.46 -2.95 -4.56
CA VAL A 61 19.05 -1.64 -4.05
C VAL A 61 19.78 -1.29 -2.76
N LYS A 62 20.22 -0.04 -2.66
CA LYS A 62 21.06 0.46 -1.56
C LYS A 62 20.26 0.80 -0.30
N SER A 63 18.96 1.00 -0.44
CA SER A 63 18.09 1.41 0.65
C SER A 63 16.69 0.84 0.48
N VAL A 64 16.07 0.44 1.58
CA VAL A 64 14.70 -0.09 1.65
C VAL A 64 13.93 0.68 2.72
N LYS A 65 12.68 1.05 2.41
CA LYS A 65 11.76 1.74 3.32
C LYS A 65 10.70 0.77 3.83
N ILE A 66 10.61 0.62 5.13
CA ILE A 66 9.60 -0.20 5.80
C ILE A 66 8.53 0.74 6.34
N ARG A 67 7.31 0.66 5.81
CA ARG A 67 6.19 1.54 6.19
C ARG A 67 5.09 0.75 6.90
N ALA A 68 4.53 1.33 7.95
CA ALA A 68 3.40 0.75 8.66
C ALA A 68 2.54 1.83 9.31
N ARG A 69 1.34 1.42 9.72
CA ARG A 69 0.39 2.28 10.46
C ARG A 69 -0.31 1.53 11.57
N GLY A 70 -0.75 2.27 12.58
CA GLY A 70 -1.48 1.74 13.73
C GLY A 70 -0.76 0.57 14.42
N ASN A 71 -1.50 -0.51 14.67
CA ASN A 71 -0.98 -1.69 15.37
C ASN A 71 0.14 -2.44 14.62
N ALA A 72 0.37 -2.17 13.33
CA ALA A 72 1.45 -2.79 12.56
C ALA A 72 2.82 -2.12 12.81
N ILE A 73 2.87 -1.00 13.54
CA ILE A 73 4.12 -0.27 13.83
C ILE A 73 5.11 -1.16 14.57
N SER A 74 4.70 -1.87 15.63
CA SER A 74 5.59 -2.77 16.37
C SER A 74 6.18 -3.85 15.46
N ARG A 75 5.36 -4.41 14.56
CA ARG A 75 5.81 -5.41 13.59
C ARG A 75 6.84 -4.82 12.61
N ALA A 76 6.70 -3.56 12.20
CA ALA A 76 7.69 -2.92 11.33
C ALA A 76 9.04 -2.73 12.01
N VAL A 77 9.03 -2.40 13.31
CA VAL A 77 10.26 -2.33 14.12
C VAL A 77 10.91 -3.71 14.22
N ASP A 78 10.13 -4.76 14.51
CA ASP A 78 10.64 -6.14 14.56
C ASP A 78 11.26 -6.56 13.22
N VAL A 79 10.59 -6.23 12.11
CA VAL A 79 11.09 -6.55 10.76
C VAL A 79 12.42 -5.84 10.48
N ALA A 80 12.53 -4.56 10.82
CA ALA A 80 13.76 -3.80 10.65
C ALA A 80 14.92 -4.40 11.45
N GLU A 81 14.68 -4.72 12.72
CA GLU A 81 15.69 -5.29 13.62
C GLU A 81 16.10 -6.71 13.21
N ILE A 82 15.15 -7.57 12.85
CA ILE A 82 15.45 -8.92 12.38
C ILE A 82 16.26 -8.86 11.09
N ALA A 83 15.86 -8.02 10.13
CA ALA A 83 16.54 -7.89 8.85
C ALA A 83 18.00 -7.47 9.03
N ARG A 84 18.26 -6.39 9.79
CA ARG A 84 19.62 -5.86 9.97
C ARG A 84 20.49 -6.67 10.92
N ASN A 85 19.93 -7.34 11.92
CA ASN A 85 20.74 -8.10 12.88
C ASN A 85 21.05 -9.53 12.42
N ARG A 86 20.23 -10.12 11.51
CA ARG A 86 20.38 -11.53 11.11
C ARG A 86 20.73 -11.75 9.64
N PHE A 87 20.32 -10.86 8.74
CA PHE A 87 20.40 -11.12 7.30
C PHE A 87 21.26 -10.10 6.54
N ILE A 88 21.05 -8.81 6.80
CA ILE A 88 21.74 -7.70 6.13
C ILE A 88 22.54 -6.93 7.17
N THR A 89 23.63 -7.54 7.66
CA THR A 89 24.38 -7.06 8.84
C THR A 89 25.16 -5.77 8.61
N ASP A 90 25.35 -5.38 7.35
CA ASP A 90 25.90 -4.09 6.93
C ASP A 90 24.83 -2.97 6.89
N ALA A 91 23.54 -3.30 6.92
CA ALA A 91 22.48 -2.30 6.89
C ALA A 91 22.35 -1.54 8.23
N LYS A 92 22.22 -0.22 8.10
CA LYS A 92 21.99 0.73 9.19
C LYS A 92 20.63 1.39 9.05
N VAL A 93 20.06 1.77 10.19
CA VAL A 93 18.88 2.63 10.21
C VAL A 93 19.35 4.04 9.84
N ASN A 94 18.97 4.49 8.65
CA ASN A 94 19.35 5.80 8.12
C ASN A 94 18.40 6.89 8.60
N ALA A 95 17.09 6.62 8.58
CA ALA A 95 16.07 7.57 9.00
C ALA A 95 14.85 6.84 9.55
N ILE A 96 14.19 7.46 10.53
CA ILE A 96 12.86 7.06 11.02
C ILE A 96 11.96 8.29 10.94
N ALA A 97 10.87 8.19 10.21
CA ALA A 97 9.83 9.20 10.17
C ALA A 97 8.58 8.64 10.84
N ILE A 98 7.94 9.47 11.66
CA ILE A 98 6.64 9.17 12.28
C ILE A 98 5.64 10.23 11.86
N GLY A 99 4.37 9.86 11.82
CA GLY A 99 3.32 10.78 11.44
C GLY A 99 1.95 10.30 11.84
N SER A 100 0.94 10.94 11.26
CA SER A 100 -0.45 10.50 11.33
C SER A 100 -1.03 10.51 9.92
N GLU A 101 -1.65 9.40 9.51
CA GLU A 101 -2.37 9.28 8.25
C GLU A 101 -3.89 9.32 8.52
N GLU A 102 -4.64 10.05 7.69
CA GLU A 102 -6.09 10.00 7.70
C GLU A 102 -6.59 8.82 6.86
N ILE A 103 -7.41 7.97 7.46
CA ILE A 103 -8.07 6.84 6.80
C ILE A 103 -9.56 7.13 6.73
N SER A 104 -10.14 6.95 5.55
CA SER A 104 -11.59 6.84 5.40
C SER A 104 -12.04 5.45 5.83
N ASN A 105 -12.87 5.40 6.85
CA ASN A 105 -13.52 4.18 7.31
C ASN A 105 -14.70 3.82 6.38
N GLU A 106 -15.17 2.58 6.44
CA GLU A 106 -16.30 2.08 5.65
C GLU A 106 -17.62 2.80 5.96
N ASP A 107 -17.74 3.39 7.15
CA ASP A 107 -18.87 4.19 7.62
C ASP A 107 -18.82 5.66 7.14
N GLY A 108 -17.82 6.03 6.31
CA GLY A 108 -17.61 7.38 5.82
C GLY A 108 -16.93 8.33 6.81
N THR A 109 -16.62 7.88 8.03
CA THR A 109 -15.88 8.68 9.00
C THR A 109 -14.39 8.72 8.66
N ARG A 110 -13.71 9.82 9.01
CA ARG A 110 -12.24 9.92 8.91
C ARG A 110 -11.62 9.66 10.26
N SER A 111 -10.69 8.72 10.31
CA SER A 111 -9.90 8.44 11.51
C SER A 111 -8.43 8.75 11.26
N LYS A 112 -7.75 9.31 12.27
CA LYS A 112 -6.31 9.50 12.25
C LYS A 112 -5.64 8.28 12.87
N VAL A 113 -4.67 7.71 12.17
CA VAL A 113 -3.83 6.63 12.72
C VAL A 113 -2.38 7.04 12.68
N SER A 114 -1.61 6.61 13.68
CA SER A 114 -0.17 6.79 13.67
C SER A 114 0.46 6.04 12.50
N SER A 115 1.50 6.62 11.91
CA SER A 115 2.30 6.00 10.85
C SER A 115 3.79 6.02 11.19
N ILE A 116 4.52 5.07 10.63
CA ILE A 116 5.99 4.98 10.73
C ILE A 116 6.57 4.62 9.36
N GLU A 117 7.71 5.22 9.04
CA GLU A 117 8.60 4.86 7.93
C GLU A 117 10.01 4.67 8.50
N ILE A 118 10.57 3.48 8.34
CA ILE A 118 11.95 3.14 8.73
C ILE A 118 12.75 2.94 7.45
N THR A 119 13.81 3.72 7.25
CA THR A 119 14.72 3.56 6.12
C THR A 119 15.96 2.79 6.55
N LEU A 120 16.15 1.60 6.00
CA LEU A 120 17.40 0.84 6.10
C LEU A 120 18.28 1.13 4.88
N ALA A 121 19.56 1.36 5.09
CA ALA A 121 20.55 1.56 4.01
C ALA A 121 21.86 0.86 4.33
N LYS A 122 22.53 0.32 3.29
CA LYS A 122 23.89 -0.22 3.37
C LYS A 122 24.92 0.90 3.32
#